data_AF-A0A7W1QL13-F1
#
_entry.id   AF-A0A7W1QL13-F1
#
_cell.length_a   1.000
_cell.length_b   1.000
_cell.length_c   1.000
_cell.angle_alpha   90.00
_cell.angle_beta   90.00
_cell.angle_gamma   90.00
#
_symmetry.space_group_name_H-M   'P 1'
#
loop_
_entity.id
_entity.type
_entity.pdbx_description
1 polymer ?
#
loop_
_entity_poly.entity_id
_entity_poly.type
_entity_poly.pdbx_seq_one_letter_code
_entity_poly.pdbx_strand_id
1 'polypeptide(L)'
;MKLIELVDTSHRVSQANGRLEKISLLASMLGRAPSEEIEIAVAFLSGSIRQPRIGIGWAALQAAKPDRAADAPALELPEVDATFEGIARVPTGKGSTGERQRLLRELLARATADESSFLFRLVTGELRQGAVEGLMLEAVAKAAGVPAEGIRRARMMAGDLAAVAKAALSGDAAELSAFATQLFRPVHPMLAGSAADPSVALKELGEAALEYKLDGARIQIHKSGDQVAVYSRRLNDVTAAVPEVVELVRSLPARELILDGEVIALRENGTPHPFQTTMSRFGKRLEVERARGEVPLTPFFFDLLYIDGGSLMDEPARKRLAVLHDLAPAPTVVPRLVTASSVEADR
;
A
#
# COMPACT_ATOMS: atom_id res chain seq x y z
N MET A 1 -10.49 15.34 -20.96
CA MET A 1 -10.06 14.62 -22.18
C MET A 1 -11.10 13.59 -22.50
N LYS A 2 -11.26 13.23 -23.79
CA LYS A 2 -12.27 12.25 -24.17
C LYS A 2 -11.88 10.86 -23.69
N LEU A 3 -12.86 10.07 -23.26
CA LEU A 3 -12.67 8.68 -22.83
C LEU A 3 -12.01 7.85 -23.94
N ILE A 4 -12.41 8.05 -25.20
CA ILE A 4 -11.87 7.31 -26.34
C ILE A 4 -10.34 7.34 -26.41
N GLU A 5 -9.68 8.41 -25.97
CA GLU A 5 -8.21 8.49 -25.98
C GLU A 5 -7.56 7.48 -25.02
N LEU A 6 -8.20 7.19 -23.88
CA LEU A 6 -7.79 6.13 -22.96
C LEU A 6 -8.09 4.76 -23.56
N VAL A 7 -9.24 4.60 -24.21
CA VAL A 7 -9.66 3.36 -24.85
C VAL A 7 -8.66 2.96 -25.94
N ASP A 8 -8.30 3.90 -26.82
CA ASP A 8 -7.31 3.70 -27.88
C ASP A 8 -5.93 3.37 -27.30
N THR A 9 -5.52 4.06 -26.23
CA THR A 9 -4.28 3.77 -25.52
C THR A 9 -4.30 2.34 -24.96
N SER A 10 -5.40 1.95 -24.31
CA SER A 10 -5.62 0.60 -23.78
C SER A 10 -5.52 -0.47 -24.87
N HIS A 11 -6.16 -0.25 -26.02
CA HIS A 11 -6.06 -1.14 -27.17
C HIS A 11 -4.62 -1.29 -27.66
N ARG A 12 -3.90 -0.19 -27.85
CA ARG A 12 -2.49 -0.21 -28.29
C ARG A 12 -1.59 -0.93 -27.27
N VAL A 13 -1.81 -0.72 -25.98
CA VAL A 13 -1.07 -1.41 -24.91
C VAL A 13 -1.34 -2.91 -24.91
N SER A 14 -2.57 -3.32 -25.21
CA SER A 14 -2.92 -4.74 -25.32
C SER A 14 -2.26 -5.43 -26.51
N GLN A 15 -2.03 -4.70 -27.62
CA GLN A 15 -1.42 -5.20 -28.85
C GLN A 15 0.12 -5.12 -28.85
N ALA A 16 0.71 -4.30 -27.99
CA ALA A 16 2.14 -4.10 -27.91
C ALA A 16 2.91 -5.37 -27.50
N ASN A 17 4.04 -5.61 -28.15
CA ASN A 17 4.79 -6.87 -28.07
C ASN A 17 5.81 -6.90 -26.92
N GLY A 18 6.11 -5.74 -26.30
CA GLY A 18 7.15 -5.62 -25.28
C GLY A 18 6.81 -4.67 -24.14
N ARG A 19 7.44 -4.92 -22.98
CA ARG A 19 7.28 -4.10 -21.76
C ARG A 19 7.58 -2.62 -22.02
N LEU A 20 8.68 -2.32 -22.71
CA LEU A 20 9.13 -0.94 -22.99
C LEU A 20 8.18 -0.17 -23.92
N GLU A 21 7.59 -0.85 -24.89
CA GLU A 21 6.59 -0.26 -25.78
C GLU A 21 5.33 0.13 -25.00
N LYS A 22 4.82 -0.78 -24.16
CA LYS A 22 3.67 -0.51 -23.29
C LYS A 22 3.93 0.67 -22.35
N ILE A 23 5.10 0.72 -21.71
CA ILE A 23 5.52 1.84 -20.86
C ILE A 23 5.51 3.16 -21.65
N SER A 24 5.99 3.15 -22.89
CA SER A 24 6.05 4.35 -23.73
C SER A 24 4.67 4.84 -24.15
N LEU A 25 3.76 3.93 -24.50
CA LEU A 25 2.36 4.25 -24.82
C LEU A 25 1.64 4.89 -23.63
N LEU A 26 1.76 4.28 -22.45
CA LEU A 26 1.17 4.80 -21.22
C LEU A 26 1.77 6.15 -20.83
N ALA A 27 3.10 6.28 -20.86
CA ALA A 27 3.78 7.53 -20.53
C ALA A 27 3.38 8.67 -21.47
N SER A 28 3.27 8.39 -22.77
CA SER A 28 2.82 9.37 -23.76
C SER A 28 1.36 9.76 -23.57
N MET A 29 0.48 8.88 -23.08
CA MET A 29 -0.89 9.25 -22.73
C MET A 29 -0.89 10.16 -21.49
N LEU A 30 -0.20 9.75 -20.42
CA LEU A 30 -0.14 10.50 -19.17
C LEU A 30 0.48 11.90 -19.34
N GLY A 31 1.52 12.05 -20.15
CA GLY A 31 2.14 13.35 -20.41
C GLY A 31 1.25 14.34 -21.19
N ARG A 32 0.13 13.89 -21.76
CA ARG A 32 -0.88 14.72 -22.45
C ARG A 32 -2.13 14.95 -21.61
N ALA A 33 -2.30 14.19 -20.52
CA ALA A 33 -3.50 14.24 -19.71
C ALA A 33 -3.53 15.54 -18.89
N PRO A 34 -4.69 16.22 -18.78
CA PRO A 34 -4.84 17.35 -17.85
C PRO A 34 -4.57 16.91 -16.41
N SER A 35 -3.97 17.79 -15.62
CA SER A 35 -3.50 17.50 -14.25
C SER A 35 -4.58 16.93 -13.32
N GLU A 36 -5.81 17.41 -13.48
CA GLU A 36 -7.00 17.05 -12.73
C GLU A 36 -7.57 15.68 -13.13
N GLU A 37 -7.16 15.16 -14.29
CA GLU A 37 -7.63 13.88 -14.83
C GLU A 37 -6.61 12.74 -14.65
N ILE A 38 -5.38 13.05 -14.23
CA ILE A 38 -4.29 12.08 -14.08
C ILE A 38 -4.67 10.92 -13.16
N GLU A 39 -5.28 11.23 -12.01
CA GLU A 39 -5.71 10.19 -11.07
C GLU A 39 -6.71 9.22 -11.71
N ILE A 40 -7.67 9.74 -12.47
CA ILE A 40 -8.69 8.96 -13.16
C ILE A 40 -8.02 8.08 -14.22
N ALA A 41 -7.13 8.67 -15.01
CA ALA A 41 -6.48 7.98 -16.12
C ALA A 41 -5.56 6.85 -15.63
N VAL A 42 -4.81 7.09 -14.55
CA VAL A 42 -3.96 6.08 -13.91
C VAL A 42 -4.80 4.95 -13.33
N ALA A 43 -5.90 5.25 -12.63
CA ALA A 43 -6.80 4.23 -12.10
C ALA A 43 -7.36 3.36 -13.24
N PHE A 44 -7.95 3.99 -14.26
CA PHE A 44 -8.65 3.30 -15.35
C PHE A 44 -7.70 2.44 -16.18
N LEU A 45 -6.52 2.98 -16.54
CA LEU A 45 -5.50 2.21 -17.26
C LEU A 45 -4.75 1.20 -16.37
N SER A 46 -4.91 1.25 -15.06
CA SER A 46 -4.49 0.16 -14.17
C SER A 46 -5.59 -0.91 -14.00
N GLY A 47 -6.74 -0.74 -14.66
CA GLY A 47 -7.87 -1.66 -14.60
C GLY A 47 -8.73 -1.51 -13.34
N SER A 48 -8.70 -0.33 -12.71
CA SER A 48 -9.46 -0.01 -11.50
C SER A 48 -10.26 1.27 -11.67
N ILE A 49 -11.33 1.42 -10.89
CA ILE A 49 -12.03 2.71 -10.72
C ILE A 49 -11.60 3.33 -9.40
N ARG A 50 -11.75 4.65 -9.24
CA ARG A 50 -11.36 5.35 -8.01
C ARG A 50 -12.30 5.05 -6.84
N GLN A 51 -13.55 4.71 -7.15
CA GLN A 51 -14.56 4.39 -6.15
C GLN A 51 -14.33 2.97 -5.60
N PRO A 52 -14.29 2.76 -4.27
CA PRO A 52 -14.02 1.43 -3.70
C PRO A 52 -15.02 0.36 -4.17
N ARG A 53 -16.31 0.75 -4.29
CA ARG A 53 -17.40 -0.09 -4.80
C ARG A 53 -18.49 0.80 -5.41
N ILE A 54 -18.96 0.43 -6.59
CA ILE A 54 -20.13 1.05 -7.24
C ILE A 54 -21.41 0.19 -7.14
N GLY A 55 -21.34 -0.98 -6.49
CA GLY A 55 -22.53 -1.82 -6.21
C GLY A 55 -23.25 -2.33 -7.46
N ILE A 56 -22.57 -2.41 -8.61
CA ILE A 56 -23.11 -2.94 -9.86
C ILE A 56 -22.56 -4.34 -10.08
N GLY A 57 -23.44 -5.34 -10.14
CA GLY A 57 -23.10 -6.69 -10.57
C GLY A 57 -23.20 -6.87 -12.09
N TRP A 58 -22.67 -7.97 -12.60
CA TRP A 58 -22.67 -8.30 -14.04
C TRP A 58 -24.05 -8.20 -14.69
N ALA A 59 -25.10 -8.66 -14.01
CA ALA A 59 -26.48 -8.61 -14.53
C ALA A 59 -26.99 -7.17 -14.72
N ALA A 60 -26.71 -6.27 -13.79
CA ALA A 60 -27.10 -4.86 -13.90
C ALA A 60 -26.31 -4.14 -15.01
N LEU A 61 -25.04 -4.51 -15.19
CA LEU A 61 -24.19 -4.01 -16.25
C LEU A 61 -24.68 -4.45 -17.65
N GLN A 62 -25.04 -5.73 -17.82
CA GLN A 62 -25.66 -6.23 -19.05
C GLN A 62 -27.00 -5.55 -19.33
N ALA A 63 -27.85 -5.43 -18.32
CA ALA A 63 -29.17 -4.83 -18.48
C ALA A 63 -29.12 -3.32 -18.74
N ALA A 64 -27.99 -2.65 -18.50
CA ALA A 64 -27.75 -1.24 -18.84
C ALA A 64 -27.14 -1.04 -20.23
N LYS A 65 -26.71 -2.11 -20.91
CA LYS A 65 -26.16 -2.03 -22.26
C LYS A 65 -27.21 -1.47 -23.22
N PRO A 66 -26.90 -0.43 -24.03
CA PRO A 66 -27.84 0.12 -24.99
C PRO A 66 -28.03 -0.84 -26.17
N ASP A 67 -29.19 -0.77 -26.83
CA ASP A 67 -29.48 -1.56 -28.04
C ASP A 67 -28.61 -1.15 -29.23
N ARG A 68 -28.22 0.13 -29.28
CA ARG A 68 -27.33 0.70 -30.28
C ARG A 68 -26.28 1.59 -29.61
N ALA A 69 -25.02 1.40 -29.98
CA ALA A 69 -23.92 2.26 -29.53
C ALA A 69 -23.94 3.62 -30.25
N ALA A 70 -23.36 4.64 -29.63
CA ALA A 70 -23.19 5.94 -30.28
C ALA A 70 -22.24 5.86 -31.48
N ASP A 71 -22.53 6.62 -32.53
CA ASP A 71 -21.75 6.60 -33.77
C ASP A 71 -20.42 7.39 -33.63
N ALA A 72 -20.29 8.26 -32.63
CA ALA A 72 -19.12 9.10 -32.39
C ALA A 72 -18.82 9.26 -30.88
N PRO A 73 -17.52 9.37 -30.50
CA PRO A 73 -17.12 9.51 -29.10
C PRO A 73 -17.45 10.89 -28.53
N ALA A 74 -18.27 10.87 -27.47
CA ALA A 74 -18.79 12.06 -26.81
C ALA A 74 -18.64 12.03 -25.27
N LEU A 75 -18.05 10.96 -24.71
CA LEU A 75 -17.81 10.85 -23.28
C LEU A 75 -16.50 11.52 -22.90
N GLU A 76 -16.57 12.42 -21.92
CA GLU A 76 -15.38 12.97 -21.26
C GLU A 76 -14.98 12.09 -20.07
N LEU A 77 -13.68 11.89 -19.87
CA LEU A 77 -13.14 11.11 -18.77
C LEU A 77 -13.65 11.56 -17.37
N PRO A 78 -13.64 12.85 -17.01
CA PRO A 78 -14.17 13.29 -15.72
C PRO A 78 -15.69 13.05 -15.58
N GLU A 79 -16.43 13.08 -16.68
CA GLU A 79 -17.87 12.82 -16.66
C GLU A 79 -18.18 11.36 -16.30
N VAL A 80 -17.40 10.43 -16.84
CA VAL A 80 -17.49 9.00 -16.55
C VAL A 80 -17.22 8.73 -15.08
N ASP A 81 -16.13 9.30 -14.54
CA ASP A 81 -15.76 9.14 -13.13
C ASP A 81 -16.78 9.78 -12.18
N ALA A 82 -17.31 10.97 -12.52
CA ALA A 82 -18.40 11.61 -11.78
C ALA A 82 -19.67 10.75 -11.78
N THR A 83 -19.96 10.06 -12.88
CA THR A 83 -21.09 9.13 -12.97
C THR A 83 -20.87 7.91 -12.06
N PHE A 84 -19.66 7.34 -12.03
CA PHE A 84 -19.33 6.26 -11.11
C PHE A 84 -19.42 6.67 -9.64
N GLU A 85 -19.00 7.90 -9.31
CA GLU A 85 -19.20 8.49 -7.99
C GLU A 85 -20.70 8.62 -7.64
N GLY A 86 -21.51 9.13 -8.58
CA GLY A 86 -22.96 9.22 -8.42
C GLY A 86 -23.62 7.86 -8.16
N ILE A 87 -23.23 6.84 -8.93
CA ILE A 87 -23.67 5.45 -8.73
C ILE A 87 -23.26 4.94 -7.34
N ALA A 88 -21.99 5.14 -6.94
CA ALA A 88 -21.47 4.68 -5.65
C ALA A 88 -22.30 5.24 -4.48
N ARG A 89 -22.70 6.51 -4.56
CA ARG A 89 -23.46 7.25 -3.55
C ARG A 89 -24.95 6.90 -3.46
N VAL A 90 -25.50 6.14 -4.42
CA VAL A 90 -26.92 5.73 -4.35
C VAL A 90 -27.18 4.97 -3.02
N PRO A 91 -28.14 5.40 -2.18
CA PRO A 91 -28.41 4.73 -0.91
C PRO A 91 -28.78 3.25 -1.09
N THR A 92 -28.44 2.42 -0.12
CA THR A 92 -28.87 1.02 -0.11
C THR A 92 -30.35 0.93 0.25
N GLY A 93 -31.12 0.11 -0.48
CA GLY A 93 -32.54 -0.09 -0.20
C GLY A 93 -33.36 -0.43 -1.43
N LYS A 94 -34.68 -0.50 -1.26
CA LYS A 94 -35.63 -0.76 -2.36
C LYS A 94 -35.47 0.31 -3.44
N GLY A 95 -35.26 -0.12 -4.69
CA GLY A 95 -35.07 0.77 -5.85
C GLY A 95 -33.63 1.19 -6.13
N SER A 96 -32.69 0.93 -5.21
CA SER A 96 -31.27 1.29 -5.39
C SER A 96 -30.63 0.67 -6.64
N THR A 97 -30.91 -0.61 -6.91
CA THR A 97 -30.45 -1.29 -8.13
C THR A 97 -30.98 -0.62 -9.40
N GLY A 98 -32.25 -0.23 -9.41
CA GLY A 98 -32.87 0.43 -10.57
C GLY A 98 -32.25 1.79 -10.86
N GLU A 99 -31.96 2.56 -9.81
CA GLU A 99 -31.32 3.87 -9.96
C GLU A 99 -29.86 3.75 -10.44
N ARG A 100 -29.08 2.83 -9.87
CA ARG A 100 -27.71 2.54 -10.35
C ARG A 100 -27.71 2.11 -11.82
N GLN A 101 -28.70 1.30 -12.22
CA GLN A 101 -28.87 0.87 -13.61
C GLN A 101 -29.30 2.01 -14.54
N ARG A 102 -30.16 2.93 -14.07
CA ARG A 102 -30.56 4.12 -14.84
C ARG A 102 -29.36 5.00 -15.17
N LEU A 103 -28.57 5.37 -14.16
CA LEU A 103 -27.36 6.18 -14.32
C LEU A 103 -26.36 5.52 -15.28
N LEU A 104 -26.14 4.22 -15.12
CA LEU A 104 -25.24 3.48 -16.00
C LEU A 104 -25.77 3.42 -17.44
N ARG A 105 -27.08 3.24 -17.63
CA ARG A 105 -27.70 3.23 -18.97
C ARG A 105 -27.57 4.58 -19.66
N GLU A 106 -27.76 5.68 -18.93
CA GLU A 106 -27.60 7.05 -19.45
C GLU A 106 -26.17 7.32 -19.91
N LEU A 107 -25.18 6.85 -19.14
CA LEU A 107 -23.77 6.91 -19.54
C LEU A 107 -23.51 6.08 -20.80
N LEU A 108 -23.89 4.80 -20.78
CA LEU A 108 -23.60 3.86 -21.86
C LEU A 108 -24.34 4.21 -23.17
N ALA A 109 -25.51 4.85 -23.11
CA ALA A 109 -26.23 5.31 -24.30
C ALA A 109 -25.44 6.32 -25.14
N ARG A 110 -24.47 7.01 -24.53
CA ARG A 110 -23.57 7.97 -25.20
C ARG A 110 -22.21 7.38 -25.56
N ALA A 111 -21.92 6.15 -25.12
CA ALA A 111 -20.67 5.47 -25.40
C ALA A 111 -20.67 4.88 -26.82
N THR A 112 -19.53 4.95 -27.49
CA THR A 112 -19.27 4.12 -28.67
C THR A 112 -19.17 2.64 -28.29
N ALA A 113 -19.10 1.74 -29.28
CA ALA A 113 -18.95 0.32 -29.02
C ALA A 113 -17.66 0.00 -28.24
N ASP A 114 -16.55 0.68 -28.57
CA ASP A 114 -15.26 0.49 -27.91
C ASP A 114 -15.25 1.09 -26.50
N GLU A 115 -15.83 2.29 -26.31
CA GLU A 115 -16.00 2.90 -24.99
C GLU A 115 -16.87 2.02 -24.08
N SER A 116 -17.99 1.51 -24.60
CA SER A 116 -18.88 0.61 -23.85
C SER A 116 -18.16 -0.68 -23.45
N SER A 117 -17.43 -1.30 -24.38
CA SER A 117 -16.63 -2.50 -24.13
C SER A 117 -15.54 -2.25 -23.07
N PHE A 118 -14.83 -1.14 -23.17
CA PHE A 118 -13.83 -0.72 -22.19
C PHE A 118 -14.42 -0.53 -20.80
N LEU A 119 -15.50 0.26 -20.67
CA LEU A 119 -16.15 0.53 -19.39
C LEU A 119 -16.70 -0.75 -18.77
N PHE A 120 -17.25 -1.66 -19.59
CA PHE A 120 -17.74 -2.95 -19.11
C PHE A 120 -16.61 -3.75 -18.45
N ARG A 121 -15.49 -3.90 -19.16
CA ARG A 121 -14.31 -4.62 -18.67
C ARG A 121 -13.65 -3.94 -17.49
N LEU A 122 -13.68 -2.60 -17.43
CA LEU A 122 -13.16 -1.84 -16.30
C LEU A 122 -13.98 -2.11 -15.03
N VAL A 123 -15.31 -2.01 -15.12
CA VAL A 123 -16.21 -2.25 -13.99
C VAL A 123 -16.18 -3.69 -13.51
N THR A 124 -16.01 -4.68 -14.41
CA THR A 124 -15.88 -6.09 -14.02
C THR A 124 -14.48 -6.49 -13.57
N GLY A 125 -13.47 -5.61 -13.69
CA GLY A 125 -12.07 -5.95 -13.39
C GLY A 125 -11.42 -6.87 -14.45
N GLU A 126 -11.98 -6.94 -15.66
CA GLU A 126 -11.56 -7.80 -16.77
C GLU A 126 -10.82 -7.03 -17.88
N LEU A 127 -10.32 -5.83 -17.58
CA LEU A 127 -9.61 -5.02 -18.56
C LEU A 127 -8.37 -5.73 -19.12
N ARG A 128 -7.69 -6.58 -18.33
CA ARG A 128 -6.65 -7.56 -18.76
C ARG A 128 -5.72 -7.09 -19.89
N GLN A 129 -5.31 -5.83 -19.90
CA GLN A 129 -4.53 -5.22 -20.98
C GLN A 129 -3.01 -5.39 -20.82
N GLY A 130 -2.57 -6.08 -19.75
CA GLY A 130 -1.16 -6.25 -19.43
C GLY A 130 -0.48 -5.00 -18.84
N ALA A 131 -1.24 -3.94 -18.55
CA ALA A 131 -0.80 -2.79 -17.75
C ALA A 131 -1.09 -3.04 -16.26
N VAL A 132 -0.35 -3.97 -15.68
CA VAL A 132 -0.37 -4.16 -14.22
C VAL A 132 0.22 -2.93 -13.53
N GLU A 133 -0.09 -2.72 -12.25
CA GLU A 133 0.35 -1.56 -11.47
C GLU A 133 1.86 -1.29 -11.59
N GLY A 134 2.69 -2.35 -11.59
CA GLY A 134 4.15 -2.22 -11.76
C GLY A 134 4.62 -1.79 -13.15
N LEU A 135 3.76 -1.83 -14.18
CA LEU A 135 4.04 -1.25 -15.50
C LEU A 135 3.58 0.22 -15.53
N MET A 136 2.42 0.51 -14.96
CA MET A 136 1.90 1.87 -14.83
C MET A 136 2.87 2.76 -14.05
N LEU A 137 3.47 2.21 -12.98
CA LEU A 137 4.49 2.90 -12.20
C LEU A 137 5.68 3.37 -13.04
N GLU A 138 6.22 2.50 -13.89
CA GLU A 138 7.32 2.85 -14.80
C GLU A 138 6.89 3.89 -15.82
N ALA A 139 5.62 3.84 -16.27
CA ALA A 139 5.06 4.83 -17.19
C ALA A 139 4.92 6.21 -16.55
N VAL A 140 4.48 6.28 -15.29
CA VAL A 140 4.44 7.52 -14.49
C VAL A 140 5.84 8.10 -14.35
N ALA A 141 6.81 7.27 -13.94
CA ALA A 141 8.20 7.70 -13.81
C ALA A 141 8.77 8.27 -15.12
N LYS A 142 8.53 7.57 -16.24
CA LYS A 142 8.94 7.99 -17.57
C LYS A 142 8.27 9.31 -17.99
N ALA A 143 6.96 9.46 -17.75
CA ALA A 143 6.22 10.66 -18.12
C ALA A 143 6.64 11.88 -17.30
N ALA A 144 6.93 11.69 -16.01
CA ALA A 144 7.40 12.74 -15.10
C ALA A 144 8.90 13.05 -15.25
N GLY A 145 9.66 12.23 -15.98
CA GLY A 145 11.11 12.39 -16.13
C GLY A 145 11.89 12.14 -14.84
N VAL A 146 11.36 11.33 -13.93
CA VAL A 146 11.99 10.99 -12.63
C VAL A 146 12.35 9.51 -12.54
N PRO A 147 13.32 9.12 -11.68
CA PRO A 147 13.64 7.71 -11.47
C PRO A 147 12.43 6.91 -10.95
N ALA A 148 12.21 5.70 -11.49
CA ALA A 148 11.10 4.83 -11.07
C ALA A 148 11.17 4.41 -9.59
N GLU A 149 12.37 4.42 -9.00
CA GLU A 149 12.56 4.20 -7.57
C GLU A 149 11.88 5.28 -6.72
N GLY A 150 11.93 6.55 -7.15
CA GLY A 150 11.24 7.65 -6.48
C GLY A 150 9.71 7.45 -6.49
N ILE A 151 9.14 7.04 -7.62
CA ILE A 151 7.71 6.73 -7.72
C ILE A 151 7.34 5.49 -6.88
N ARG A 152 8.16 4.43 -6.88
CA ARG A 152 7.97 3.26 -6.00
C ARG A 152 7.94 3.65 -4.54
N ARG A 153 8.91 4.44 -4.10
CA ARG A 153 8.98 4.93 -2.72
C ARG A 153 7.75 5.76 -2.37
N ALA A 154 7.42 6.73 -3.22
CA ALA A 154 6.25 7.57 -3.03
C ALA A 154 4.96 6.72 -2.95
N ARG A 155 4.81 5.71 -3.81
CA ARG A 155 3.69 4.76 -3.79
C ARG A 155 3.62 3.94 -2.50
N MET A 156 4.76 3.52 -1.96
CA MET A 156 4.83 2.79 -0.70
C MET A 156 4.42 3.67 0.49
N MET A 157 4.75 4.96 0.47
CA MET A 157 4.33 5.92 1.50
C MET A 157 2.86 6.36 1.30
N ALA A 158 2.45 6.56 0.05
CA ALA A 158 1.14 7.10 -0.29
C ALA A 158 0.01 6.08 -0.10
N GLY A 159 0.28 4.80 -0.39
CA GLY A 159 -0.72 3.74 -0.43
C GLY A 159 -1.51 3.66 -1.75
N ASP A 160 -1.37 4.64 -2.64
CA ASP A 160 -2.06 4.74 -3.92
C ASP A 160 -1.15 5.34 -5.01
N LEU A 161 -1.19 4.77 -6.22
CA LEU A 161 -0.39 5.21 -7.36
C LEU A 161 -1.00 6.42 -8.06
N ALA A 162 -2.33 6.54 -8.06
CA ALA A 162 -3.01 7.64 -8.74
C ALA A 162 -2.64 9.00 -8.12
N ALA A 163 -2.68 9.10 -6.79
CA ALA A 163 -2.23 10.30 -6.06
C ALA A 163 -0.75 10.64 -6.32
N VAL A 164 0.12 9.63 -6.36
CA VAL A 164 1.56 9.82 -6.64
C VAL A 164 1.79 10.30 -8.07
N ALA A 165 1.06 9.73 -9.04
CA ALA A 165 1.19 10.11 -10.43
C ALA A 165 0.80 11.57 -10.68
N LYS A 166 -0.28 12.03 -10.05
CA LYS A 166 -0.68 13.44 -10.13
C LYS A 166 0.40 14.38 -9.60
N ALA A 167 0.94 14.09 -8.42
CA ALA A 167 2.02 14.88 -7.83
C ALA A 167 3.33 14.82 -8.64
N ALA A 168 3.62 13.67 -9.27
CA ALA A 168 4.81 13.54 -10.12
C ALA A 168 4.68 14.34 -11.43
N LEU A 169 3.47 14.42 -11.99
CA LEU A 169 3.20 15.00 -13.31
C LEU A 169 2.71 16.45 -13.26
N SER A 170 2.31 16.96 -12.10
CA SER A 170 2.01 18.39 -11.85
C SER A 170 3.26 19.28 -11.97
N GLY A 171 4.46 18.68 -11.92
CA GLY A 171 5.73 19.37 -12.13
C GLY A 171 6.32 20.01 -10.87
N ASP A 172 5.70 19.83 -9.69
CA ASP A 172 6.26 20.28 -8.44
C ASP A 172 7.06 19.14 -7.77
N ALA A 173 8.37 19.13 -7.97
CA ALA A 173 9.26 18.17 -7.32
C ALA A 173 9.17 18.22 -5.77
N ALA A 174 8.69 19.33 -5.19
CA ALA A 174 8.41 19.41 -3.77
C ALA A 174 7.17 18.57 -3.38
N GLU A 175 6.20 18.35 -4.26
CA GLU A 175 5.07 17.44 -4.01
C GLU A 175 5.52 15.98 -3.90
N LEU A 176 6.57 15.56 -4.62
CA LEU A 176 7.15 14.23 -4.42
C LEU A 176 7.84 14.09 -3.05
N SER A 177 8.42 15.18 -2.53
CA SER A 177 8.96 15.21 -1.17
C SER A 177 7.88 15.16 -0.08
N ALA A 178 6.62 15.48 -0.42
CA ALA A 178 5.48 15.26 0.47
C ALA A 178 5.22 13.77 0.72
N PHE A 179 5.74 12.87 -0.13
CA PHE A 179 5.78 11.42 0.13
C PHE A 179 7.02 10.99 0.91
N ALA A 180 7.58 11.87 1.74
CA ALA A 180 8.52 11.49 2.79
C ALA A 180 7.83 10.67 3.89
N THR A 181 8.63 10.03 4.73
CA THR A 181 8.15 9.39 5.95
C THR A 181 7.39 10.41 6.80
N GLN A 182 6.12 10.14 7.09
CA GLN A 182 5.27 10.96 7.95
C GLN A 182 4.89 10.18 9.21
N LEU A 183 4.96 10.84 10.37
CA LEU A 183 4.46 10.25 11.60
C LEU A 183 2.96 9.98 11.48
N PHE A 184 2.51 8.88 12.10
CA PHE A 184 1.13 8.39 12.10
C PHE A 184 0.53 8.05 10.71
N ARG A 185 1.37 7.97 9.67
CA ARG A 185 1.04 7.35 8.38
C ARG A 185 1.89 6.09 8.22
N PRO A 186 1.34 4.89 8.50
CA PRO A 186 2.16 3.70 8.57
C PRO A 186 2.71 3.31 7.19
N VAL A 187 3.96 2.89 7.19
CA VAL A 187 4.72 2.47 6.01
C VAL A 187 4.47 0.98 5.76
N HIS A 188 4.31 0.60 4.49
CA HIS A 188 4.21 -0.81 4.13
C HIS A 188 5.44 -1.60 4.61
N PRO A 189 5.27 -2.77 5.26
CA PRO A 189 6.39 -3.45 5.88
C PRO A 189 7.35 -4.05 4.83
N MET A 190 8.66 -3.96 5.08
CA MET A 190 9.65 -4.71 4.30
C MET A 190 9.40 -6.22 4.47
N LEU A 191 9.38 -6.95 3.36
CA LEU A 191 9.18 -8.40 3.33
C LEU A 191 10.51 -9.12 3.13
N ALA A 192 10.61 -10.36 3.63
CA ALA A 192 11.78 -11.20 3.50
C ALA A 192 11.58 -12.28 2.43
N GLY A 193 12.63 -12.57 1.67
CA GLY A 193 12.74 -13.80 0.89
C GLY A 193 13.06 -14.99 1.80
N SER A 194 12.85 -16.21 1.30
CA SER A 194 13.20 -17.44 2.02
C SER A 194 14.54 -17.99 1.53
N ALA A 195 15.36 -18.48 2.46
CA ALA A 195 16.52 -19.32 2.19
C ALA A 195 16.30 -20.70 2.83
N ALA A 196 16.95 -21.73 2.28
CA ALA A 196 16.82 -23.09 2.81
C ALA A 196 17.48 -23.24 4.19
N ASP A 197 18.64 -22.61 4.37
CA ASP A 197 19.42 -22.63 5.60
C ASP A 197 20.31 -21.36 5.70
N PRO A 198 20.87 -21.04 6.88
CA PRO A 198 21.72 -19.87 7.06
C PRO A 198 22.96 -19.85 6.17
N SER A 199 23.54 -21.01 5.83
CA SER A 199 24.74 -21.09 4.99
C SER A 199 24.48 -20.62 3.56
N VAL A 200 23.31 -20.94 3.00
CA VAL A 200 22.88 -20.46 1.67
C VAL A 200 22.71 -18.95 1.69
N ALA A 201 22.05 -18.41 2.71
CA ALA A 201 21.86 -16.96 2.85
C ALA A 201 23.20 -16.22 2.96
N LEU A 202 24.13 -16.72 3.77
CA LEU A 202 25.45 -16.11 3.97
C LEU A 202 26.34 -16.17 2.72
N LYS A 203 26.21 -17.21 1.87
CA LYS A 203 26.94 -17.25 0.59
C LYS A 203 26.51 -16.13 -0.36
N GLU A 204 25.25 -15.73 -0.32
CA GLU A 204 24.72 -14.64 -1.13
C GLU A 204 25.01 -13.27 -0.53
N LEU A 205 24.85 -13.12 0.79
CA LEU A 205 24.90 -11.83 1.48
C LEU A 205 26.30 -11.48 2.02
N GLY A 206 27.18 -12.46 2.21
CA GLY A 206 28.45 -12.27 2.92
C GLY A 206 28.25 -12.18 4.43
N GLU A 207 28.83 -11.15 5.06
CA GLU A 207 28.57 -10.85 6.48
C GLU A 207 27.14 -10.32 6.65
N ALA A 208 26.35 -11.00 7.49
CA ALA A 208 24.95 -10.65 7.71
C ALA A 208 24.62 -10.57 9.20
N ALA A 209 23.55 -9.84 9.51
CA ALA A 209 22.88 -9.84 10.80
C ALA A 209 21.83 -10.96 10.83
N LEU A 210 21.99 -11.92 11.73
CA LEU A 210 21.02 -12.97 12.00
C LEU A 210 20.25 -12.62 13.28
N GLU A 211 18.93 -12.71 13.19
CA GLU A 211 18.00 -12.39 14.26
C GLU A 211 17.02 -13.54 14.45
N TYR A 212 16.53 -13.72 15.68
CA TYR A 212 15.46 -14.69 15.91
C TYR A 212 14.20 -14.29 15.16
N LYS A 213 13.70 -15.21 14.32
CA LYS A 213 12.38 -15.06 13.73
C LYS A 213 11.31 -15.36 14.78
N LEU A 214 10.82 -14.31 15.42
CA LEU A 214 9.78 -14.40 16.43
C LEU A 214 8.44 -14.84 15.83
N ASP A 215 7.65 -15.57 16.62
CA ASP A 215 6.32 -16.06 16.25
C ASP A 215 5.25 -15.26 17.00
N GLY A 216 4.95 -14.07 16.49
CA GLY A 216 4.09 -13.09 17.15
C GLY A 216 3.23 -12.28 16.20
N ALA A 217 2.89 -11.07 16.63
CA ALA A 217 2.26 -10.09 15.76
C ALA A 217 3.23 -8.96 15.41
N ARG A 218 3.56 -8.81 14.13
CA ARG A 218 4.32 -7.65 13.64
C ARG A 218 3.55 -6.36 13.89
N ILE A 219 4.24 -5.40 14.48
CA ILE A 219 3.76 -4.07 14.81
C ILE A 219 4.72 -3.00 14.30
N GLN A 220 4.14 -1.91 13.79
CA GLN A 220 4.85 -0.68 13.50
C GLN A 220 4.37 0.40 14.47
N ILE A 221 5.30 1.08 15.15
CA ILE A 221 4.97 2.02 16.21
C ILE A 221 5.45 3.41 15.81
N HIS A 222 4.54 4.38 15.84
CA HIS A 222 4.85 5.80 15.61
C HIS A 222 4.73 6.55 16.93
N LYS A 223 5.67 7.47 17.18
CA LYS A 223 5.65 8.38 18.33
C LYS A 223 5.88 9.81 17.90
N SER A 224 5.16 10.73 18.54
CA SER A 224 5.45 12.17 18.54
C SER A 224 5.10 12.76 19.91
N GLY A 225 6.12 13.13 20.69
CA GLY A 225 5.96 13.48 22.09
C GLY A 225 5.30 12.35 22.88
N ASP A 226 4.16 12.63 23.50
CA ASP A 226 3.38 11.65 24.27
C ASP A 226 2.41 10.81 23.44
N GLN A 227 2.15 11.22 22.19
CA GLN A 227 1.28 10.50 21.28
C GLN A 227 2.02 9.30 20.72
N VAL A 228 1.43 8.12 20.88
CA VAL A 228 1.92 6.86 20.32
C VAL A 228 0.77 6.18 19.59
N ALA A 229 1.04 5.68 18.39
CA ALA A 229 0.12 4.84 17.63
C ALA A 229 0.82 3.54 17.23
N VAL A 230 0.09 2.43 17.29
CA VAL A 230 0.58 1.10 16.94
C VAL A 230 -0.27 0.53 15.80
N TYR A 231 0.39 0.10 14.74
CA TYR A 231 -0.23 -0.47 13.54
C TYR A 231 0.18 -1.93 13.38
N SER A 232 -0.77 -2.79 13.07
CA SER A 232 -0.50 -4.21 12.75
C SER A 232 0.18 -4.37 11.39
N ARG A 233 0.61 -5.59 11.05
CA ARG A 233 1.10 -5.96 9.70
C ARG A 233 0.21 -5.50 8.53
N ARG A 234 -1.12 -5.45 8.74
CA ARG A 234 -2.09 -4.98 7.73
C ARG A 234 -2.39 -3.49 7.83
N LEU A 235 -1.58 -2.76 8.59
CA LEU A 235 -1.67 -1.31 8.85
C LEU A 235 -2.95 -0.88 9.58
N ASN A 236 -3.69 -1.82 10.18
CA ASN A 236 -4.81 -1.49 11.06
C ASN A 236 -4.29 -0.93 12.39
N ASP A 237 -4.95 0.12 12.90
CA ASP A 237 -4.71 0.65 14.24
C ASP A 237 -5.09 -0.37 15.34
N VAL A 238 -4.10 -0.70 16.15
CA VAL A 238 -4.21 -1.61 17.30
C VAL A 238 -3.79 -0.94 18.60
N THR A 239 -3.60 0.38 18.63
CA THR A 239 -3.05 1.16 19.75
C THR A 239 -3.74 0.84 21.08
N ALA A 240 -5.08 0.84 21.08
CA ALA A 240 -5.88 0.56 22.29
C ALA A 240 -5.78 -0.89 22.79
N ALA A 241 -5.30 -1.84 21.97
CA ALA A 241 -5.19 -3.24 22.34
C ALA A 241 -3.87 -3.56 23.08
N VAL A 242 -2.86 -2.70 22.95
CA VAL A 242 -1.48 -2.93 23.42
C VAL A 242 -0.94 -1.78 24.29
N PRO A 243 -1.63 -1.41 25.40
CA PRO A 243 -1.22 -0.30 26.26
C PRO A 243 0.20 -0.46 26.82
N GLU A 244 0.64 -1.70 27.11
CA GLU A 244 2.01 -2.00 27.52
C GLU A 244 3.08 -1.57 26.48
N VAL A 245 2.81 -1.71 25.18
CA VAL A 245 3.71 -1.24 24.11
C VAL A 245 3.71 0.29 24.04
N VAL A 246 2.54 0.91 24.19
CA VAL A 246 2.36 2.37 24.17
C VAL A 246 3.16 3.02 25.29
N GLU A 247 3.04 2.50 26.51
CA GLU A 247 3.75 3.00 27.69
C GLU A 247 5.28 2.87 27.53
N LEU A 248 5.76 1.71 27.08
CA LEU A 248 7.19 1.49 26.83
C LEU A 248 7.71 2.52 25.82
N VAL A 249 7.08 2.62 24.65
CA VAL A 249 7.56 3.48 23.56
C VAL A 249 7.47 4.97 23.95
N ARG A 250 6.44 5.36 24.70
CA ARG A 250 6.34 6.72 25.24
C ARG A 250 7.55 7.07 26.11
N SER A 251 8.07 6.12 26.89
CA SER A 251 9.21 6.36 27.78
C SER A 251 10.59 6.39 27.09
N LEU A 252 10.70 5.99 25.82
CA LEU A 252 11.96 6.03 25.08
C LEU A 252 12.51 7.47 24.92
N PRO A 253 13.84 7.69 24.98
CA PRO A 253 14.44 9.01 24.95
C PRO A 253 14.57 9.60 23.52
N ALA A 254 13.46 9.63 22.79
CA ALA A 254 13.32 10.33 21.52
C ALA A 254 11.95 11.02 21.47
N ARG A 255 11.90 12.21 20.87
CA ARG A 255 10.66 12.97 20.71
C ARG A 255 9.80 12.34 19.63
N GLU A 256 10.41 11.96 18.52
CA GLU A 256 9.72 11.39 17.36
C GLU A 256 10.43 10.12 16.89
N LEU A 257 9.67 9.06 16.61
CA LEU A 257 10.24 7.81 16.07
C LEU A 257 9.23 6.99 15.27
N ILE A 258 9.76 6.10 14.43
CA ILE A 258 9.03 4.99 13.80
C ILE A 258 9.83 3.71 14.00
N LEU A 259 9.28 2.78 14.78
CA LEU A 259 9.86 1.47 15.08
C LEU A 259 9.13 0.37 14.31
N ASP A 260 9.85 -0.68 13.94
CA ASP A 260 9.30 -1.95 13.47
C ASP A 260 9.71 -3.06 14.43
N GLY A 261 8.78 -3.94 14.76
CA GLY A 261 8.99 -4.96 15.77
C GLY A 261 7.95 -6.07 15.72
N GLU A 262 8.20 -7.10 16.52
CA GLU A 262 7.25 -8.18 16.79
C GLU A 262 6.78 -8.06 18.24
N VAL A 263 5.50 -8.35 18.50
CA VAL A 263 5.01 -8.48 19.87
C VAL A 263 4.64 -9.93 20.18
N ILE A 264 5.12 -10.43 21.32
CA ILE A 264 4.86 -11.79 21.80
C ILE A 264 4.45 -11.80 23.28
N ALA A 265 3.67 -12.79 23.68
CA ALA A 265 3.43 -13.08 25.10
C ALA A 265 4.56 -13.94 25.65
N LEU A 266 5.11 -13.55 26.81
CA LEU A 266 6.14 -14.31 27.53
C LEU A 266 5.56 -14.90 28.81
N ARG A 267 6.06 -16.09 29.18
CA ARG A 267 5.84 -16.67 30.51
C ARG A 267 6.72 -15.95 31.53
N GLU A 268 6.46 -16.15 32.82
CA GLU A 268 7.25 -15.59 33.92
C GLU A 268 8.74 -15.93 33.84
N ASN A 269 9.10 -17.10 33.29
CA ASN A 269 10.48 -17.53 33.09
C ASN A 269 11.14 -16.94 31.82
N GLY A 270 10.48 -16.02 31.12
CA GLY A 270 10.97 -15.39 29.89
C GLY A 270 10.79 -16.22 28.61
N THR A 271 10.25 -17.45 28.70
CA THR A 271 10.00 -18.26 27.49
C THR A 271 8.73 -17.82 26.76
N PRO A 272 8.68 -17.89 25.41
CA PRO A 272 7.48 -17.53 24.67
C PRO A 272 6.29 -18.44 24.97
N HIS A 273 5.10 -17.85 25.06
CA HIS A 273 3.85 -18.60 24.91
C HIS A 273 3.66 -19.06 23.45
N PRO A 274 2.79 -20.07 23.20
CA PRO A 274 2.38 -20.41 21.85
C PRO A 274 1.77 -19.20 21.12
N PHE A 275 1.98 -19.13 19.81
CA PHE A 275 1.49 -18.06 18.95
C PHE A 275 0.00 -17.71 19.16
N GLN A 276 -0.86 -18.71 19.35
CA GLN A 276 -2.29 -18.49 19.54
C GLN A 276 -2.60 -17.68 20.80
N THR A 277 -1.80 -17.82 21.87
CA THR A 277 -1.94 -17.02 23.10
C THR A 277 -1.62 -15.56 22.81
N THR A 278 -0.51 -15.29 22.13
CA THR A 278 -0.14 -13.94 21.67
C THR A 278 -1.25 -13.33 20.81
N MET A 279 -1.73 -14.06 19.80
CA MET A 279 -2.75 -13.55 18.87
C MET A 279 -4.10 -13.31 19.54
N SER A 280 -4.52 -14.18 20.46
CA SER A 280 -5.74 -14.00 21.24
C SER A 280 -5.67 -12.72 22.07
N ARG A 281 -4.53 -12.48 22.72
CA ARG A 281 -4.31 -11.25 23.50
C ARG A 281 -4.23 -10.02 22.60
N PHE A 282 -3.47 -10.06 21.51
CA PHE A 282 -3.29 -8.95 20.57
C PHE A 282 -4.60 -8.55 19.88
N GLY A 283 -5.48 -9.51 19.59
CA GLY A 283 -6.80 -9.27 19.01
C GLY A 283 -7.84 -8.75 20.00
N LYS A 284 -7.55 -8.70 21.31
CA LYS A 284 -8.50 -8.32 22.35
C LYS A 284 -8.84 -6.83 22.26
N ARG A 285 -10.14 -6.50 22.29
CA ARG A 285 -10.65 -5.11 22.25
C ARG A 285 -11.43 -4.71 23.51
N LEU A 286 -11.84 -5.68 24.33
CA LEU A 286 -12.60 -5.47 25.57
C LEU A 286 -11.78 -5.99 26.75
N GLU A 287 -11.96 -5.37 27.92
CA GLU A 287 -11.25 -5.71 29.17
C GLU A 287 -9.73 -5.78 28.99
N VAL A 288 -9.16 -4.85 28.21
CA VAL A 288 -7.74 -4.86 27.82
C VAL A 288 -6.81 -4.82 29.03
N GLU A 289 -7.10 -3.99 30.04
CA GLU A 289 -6.27 -3.92 31.27
C GLU A 289 -6.26 -5.22 32.06
N ARG A 290 -7.42 -5.90 32.14
CA ARG A 290 -7.49 -7.22 32.75
C ARG A 290 -6.67 -8.24 31.94
N ALA A 291 -6.85 -8.23 30.62
CA ALA A 291 -6.14 -9.13 29.73
C ALA A 291 -4.62 -8.88 29.74
N ARG A 292 -4.17 -7.64 29.90
CA ARG A 292 -2.77 -7.25 30.13
C ARG A 292 -2.22 -7.86 31.41
N GLY A 293 -2.99 -7.80 32.51
CA GLY A 293 -2.59 -8.41 33.79
C GLY A 293 -2.48 -9.93 33.73
N GLU A 294 -3.32 -10.58 32.92
CA GLU A 294 -3.31 -12.04 32.73
C GLU A 294 -2.24 -12.51 31.74
N VAL A 295 -2.07 -11.79 30.62
CA VAL A 295 -1.14 -12.12 29.53
C VAL A 295 -0.50 -10.82 29.02
N PRO A 296 0.61 -10.37 29.62
CA PRO A 296 1.31 -9.17 29.16
C PRO A 296 1.99 -9.43 27.81
N LEU A 297 1.92 -8.46 26.91
CA LEU A 297 2.62 -8.50 25.64
C LEU A 297 3.97 -7.76 25.73
N THR A 298 5.01 -8.38 25.20
CA THR A 298 6.37 -7.83 25.17
C THR A 298 6.77 -7.52 23.73
N PRO A 299 7.12 -6.28 23.39
CA PRO A 299 7.64 -5.93 22.07
C PRO A 299 9.12 -6.25 21.95
N PHE A 300 9.51 -6.69 20.77
CA PHE A 300 10.88 -6.93 20.33
C PHE A 300 11.10 -6.18 19.01
N PHE A 301 11.80 -5.05 19.09
CA PHE A 301 12.11 -4.21 17.95
C PHE A 301 13.26 -4.78 17.14
N PHE A 302 13.12 -4.75 15.82
CA PHE A 302 14.17 -5.20 14.89
C PHE A 302 14.54 -4.14 13.86
N ASP A 303 13.82 -3.01 13.76
CA ASP A 303 14.22 -1.90 12.91
C ASP A 303 13.78 -0.53 13.46
N LEU A 304 14.48 0.52 13.04
CA LEU A 304 14.17 1.92 13.32
C LEU A 304 14.18 2.70 12.00
N LEU A 305 13.01 3.19 11.60
CA LEU A 305 12.78 3.78 10.28
C LEU A 305 12.87 5.31 10.30
N TYR A 306 12.70 5.92 11.47
CA TYR A 306 12.67 7.38 11.65
C TYR A 306 13.02 7.74 13.09
N ILE A 307 13.76 8.83 13.29
CA ILE A 307 14.03 9.42 14.60
C ILE A 307 14.21 10.94 14.49
N ASP A 308 13.53 11.70 15.35
CA ASP A 308 13.69 13.15 15.58
C ASP A 308 13.92 14.00 14.30
N GLY A 309 13.01 13.91 13.33
CA GLY A 309 13.08 14.67 12.08
C GLY A 309 13.79 13.94 10.93
N GLY A 310 14.55 12.89 11.20
CA GLY A 310 15.37 12.17 10.22
C GLY A 310 14.80 10.80 9.85
N SER A 311 14.46 10.62 8.56
CA SER A 311 14.20 9.28 8.03
C SER A 311 15.49 8.47 7.98
N LEU A 312 15.45 7.25 8.49
CA LEU A 312 16.56 6.30 8.44
C LEU A 312 16.36 5.25 7.34
N MET A 313 15.24 5.24 6.62
CA MET A 313 14.90 4.17 5.66
C MET A 313 15.94 4.00 4.54
N ASP A 314 16.61 5.09 4.17
CA ASP A 314 17.65 5.09 3.11
C ASP A 314 19.05 4.80 3.68
N GLU A 315 19.18 4.67 5.00
CA GLU A 315 20.44 4.36 5.67
C GLU A 315 20.70 2.86 5.69
N PRO A 316 21.98 2.42 5.63
CA PRO A 316 22.34 1.01 5.74
C PRO A 316 21.78 0.40 7.02
N ALA A 317 21.33 -0.87 6.95
CA ALA A 317 20.76 -1.58 8.10
C ALA A 317 21.65 -1.49 9.34
N ARG A 318 22.97 -1.65 9.19
CA ARG A 318 23.94 -1.50 10.30
C ARG A 318 23.78 -0.18 11.07
N LYS A 319 23.53 0.94 10.37
CA LYS A 319 23.37 2.25 11.01
C LYS A 319 22.02 2.36 11.72
N ARG A 320 20.93 1.96 11.07
CA ARG A 320 19.58 1.96 11.68
C ARG A 320 19.55 1.15 12.97
N LEU A 321 20.18 -0.01 12.90
CA LEU A 321 20.23 -0.98 13.99
C LEU A 321 21.14 -0.55 15.14
N ALA A 322 22.24 0.16 14.87
CA ALA A 322 23.06 0.77 15.92
C ALA A 322 22.25 1.82 16.68
N VAL A 323 21.54 2.70 15.97
CA VAL A 323 20.67 3.72 16.61
C VAL A 323 19.55 3.06 17.41
N LEU A 324 18.94 1.99 16.90
CA LEU A 324 17.93 1.23 17.65
C LEU A 324 18.48 0.68 18.97
N HIS A 325 19.69 0.11 18.95
CA HIS A 325 20.32 -0.48 20.13
C HIS A 325 20.68 0.58 21.19
N ASP A 326 21.08 1.77 20.76
CA ASP A 326 21.38 2.88 21.67
C ASP A 326 20.11 3.50 22.27
N LEU A 327 19.00 3.47 21.53
CA LEU A 327 17.71 4.06 21.93
C LEU A 327 16.89 3.17 22.86
N ALA A 328 16.76 1.88 22.52
CA ALA A 328 15.80 0.98 23.13
C ALA A 328 16.47 0.08 24.20
N PRO A 329 15.79 -0.23 25.32
CA PRO A 329 16.32 -1.17 26.31
C PRO A 329 16.65 -2.52 25.66
N ALA A 330 17.84 -3.07 25.97
CA ALA A 330 18.32 -4.31 25.38
C ALA A 330 17.31 -5.49 25.39
N PRO A 331 16.51 -5.74 26.44
CA PRO A 331 15.50 -6.81 26.44
C PRO A 331 14.36 -6.63 25.43
N THR A 332 14.21 -5.43 24.88
CA THR A 332 13.15 -5.06 23.92
C THR A 332 13.64 -5.00 22.49
N VAL A 333 14.90 -5.36 22.23
CA VAL A 333 15.49 -5.44 20.89
C VAL A 333 15.72 -6.92 20.58
N VAL A 334 15.42 -7.35 19.35
CA VAL A 334 15.65 -8.75 18.94
C VAL A 334 17.15 -9.07 19.06
N PRO A 335 17.53 -10.14 19.77
CA PRO A 335 18.92 -10.57 19.84
C PRO A 335 19.49 -10.85 18.45
N ARG A 336 20.76 -10.46 18.24
CA ARG A 336 21.42 -10.52 16.95
C ARG A 336 22.81 -11.11 17.03
N LEU A 337 23.16 -11.89 16.01
CA LEU A 337 24.52 -12.31 15.68
C LEU A 337 24.93 -11.69 14.34
N VAL A 338 26.05 -10.96 14.29
CA VAL A 338 26.63 -10.49 13.02
C VAL A 338 27.81 -11.38 12.67
N THR A 339 27.71 -12.12 11.56
CA THR A 339 28.76 -13.05 11.15
C THR A 339 28.72 -13.33 9.65
N ALA A 340 29.87 -13.75 9.11
CA ALA A 340 29.98 -14.41 7.81
C ALA A 340 30.20 -15.93 7.94
N SER A 341 30.29 -16.45 9.16
CA SER A 341 30.57 -17.86 9.47
C SER A 341 29.29 -18.67 9.53
N SER A 342 29.14 -19.63 8.62
CA SER A 342 28.02 -20.58 8.67
C SER A 342 28.02 -21.41 9.95
N VAL A 343 29.20 -21.69 10.52
CA VAL A 343 29.33 -22.47 11.77
C VAL A 343 28.81 -21.70 12.98
N GLU A 344 28.98 -20.37 12.99
CA GLU A 344 28.42 -19.53 14.05
C GLU A 344 26.92 -19.34 13.87
N ALA A 345 26.46 -19.24 12.62
CA ALA A 345 25.04 -19.10 12.29
C ALA A 345 24.17 -20.33 12.63
N ASP A 346 24.77 -21.52 12.66
CA ASP A 346 24.09 -22.79 12.99
C ASP A 346 23.98 -23.04 14.51
N ARG A 347 24.60 -22.21 15.36
CA ARG A 347 24.58 -22.35 16.83
C ARG A 347 23.44 -21.59 17.49
#